data_AF-A0A1V5A420-F1
#
_entry.id   AF-A0A1V5A420-F1
#
_cell.length_a   1.000
_cell.length_b   1.000
_cell.length_c   1.000
_cell.angle_alpha   90.00
_cell.angle_beta   90.00
_cell.angle_gamma   90.00
#
_symmetry.space_group_name_H-M   'P 1'
#
loop_
_entity.id
_entity.type
_entity.pdbx_description
1 polymer ?
#
loop_
_entity_poly.entity_id
_entity_poly.type
_entity_poly.pdbx_seq_one_letter_code
_entity_poly.pdbx_strand_id
1 'polypeptide(L)'
;MTPDPFPLDECQERWLSVTCEYLDRLLEDIEKVLDGPPEGSAFPRTFPDIPEDRRVLIREAIPPIRNRLVQVLDDLGVRRDHKAIPASRAIRANLAMIDITLEELKRKEWGSPGSPAADGEEMKKIIDGLREMISALGTRVDAAMDSDGPIPGGKT
;
A
#
# COMPACT_ATOMS: atom_id res chain seq x y z
N MET A 1 -5.31 -0.33 45.23
CA MET A 1 -5.87 0.71 44.35
C MET A 1 -4.67 1.35 43.67
N THR A 2 -4.23 0.75 42.57
CA THR A 2 -3.21 1.36 41.69
C THR A 2 -3.84 2.61 41.09
N PRO A 3 -3.18 3.78 41.11
CA PRO A 3 -3.72 4.97 40.48
C PRO A 3 -3.97 4.67 39.01
N ASP A 4 -5.15 5.05 38.51
CA ASP A 4 -5.41 5.08 37.07
C ASP A 4 -4.27 5.88 36.42
N PRO A 5 -3.61 5.34 35.37
CA PRO A 5 -2.64 6.12 34.62
C PRO A 5 -3.36 7.38 34.12
N PHE A 6 -2.66 8.52 34.18
CA PHE A 6 -3.16 9.87 33.88
C PHE A 6 -4.32 9.86 32.86
N PRO A 7 -5.55 10.27 33.23
CA PRO A 7 -6.67 10.22 32.31
C PRO A 7 -6.35 11.09 31.10
N LEU A 8 -6.26 10.47 29.93
CA LEU A 8 -6.02 11.16 28.68
C LEU A 8 -7.28 11.93 28.28
N ASP A 9 -7.10 13.11 27.70
CA ASP A 9 -8.19 13.81 27.02
C ASP A 9 -8.36 13.28 25.57
N GLU A 10 -9.50 13.58 24.94
CA GLU A 10 -9.81 13.12 23.57
C GLU A 10 -8.75 13.53 22.53
N CYS A 11 -8.11 14.69 22.72
CA CYS A 11 -7.06 15.18 21.83
C CYS A 11 -5.79 14.33 22.00
N GLN A 12 -5.43 14.01 23.24
CA GLN A 12 -4.30 13.16 23.58
C GLN A 12 -4.52 11.71 23.11
N GLU A 13 -5.71 11.14 23.30
CA GLU A 13 -6.05 9.80 22.80
C GLU A 13 -5.92 9.73 21.28
N ARG A 14 -6.50 10.72 20.58
CA ARG A 14 -6.42 10.80 19.12
C ARG A 14 -4.99 10.96 18.64
N TRP A 15 -4.23 11.85 19.27
CA TRP A 15 -2.84 12.10 18.90
C TRP A 15 -1.99 10.85 19.11
N LEU A 16 -2.18 10.13 20.21
CA LEU A 16 -1.47 8.88 20.48
C LEU A 16 -1.83 7.80 19.45
N SER A 17 -3.12 7.63 19.15
CA SER A 17 -3.60 6.67 18.15
C SER A 17 -2.99 6.93 16.76
N VAL A 18 -3.04 8.18 16.28
CA VAL A 18 -2.43 8.59 15.00
C VAL A 18 -0.92 8.41 15.00
N THR A 19 -0.26 8.68 16.12
CA THR A 19 1.20 8.53 16.23
C THR A 19 1.59 7.05 16.17
N CYS A 20 0.91 6.18 16.92
CA CYS A 20 1.17 4.74 16.89
C CYS A 20 0.88 4.13 15.51
N GLU A 21 -0.18 4.57 14.84
CA GLU A 21 -0.47 4.18 13.44
C GLU A 21 0.67 4.60 12.50
N TYR A 22 1.14 5.85 12.63
CA TYR A 22 2.26 6.33 11.82
C TYR A 22 3.55 5.53 12.04
N LEU A 23 3.85 5.20 13.31
CA LEU A 23 4.99 4.35 13.65
C LEU A 23 4.86 2.95 13.05
N ASP A 24 3.68 2.33 13.14
CA ASP A 24 3.43 1.01 12.54
C ASP A 24 3.61 1.01 11.03
N ARG A 25 3.14 2.07 10.35
CA ARG A 25 3.35 2.26 8.91
C ARG A 25 4.83 2.41 8.54
N LEU A 26 5.63 3.12 9.34
CA LEU A 26 7.08 3.19 9.13
C LEU A 26 7.75 1.83 9.29
N LEU A 27 7.29 1.00 10.24
CA LEU A 27 7.79 -0.38 10.40
C LEU A 27 7.42 -1.25 9.19
N GLU A 28 6.20 -1.13 8.68
CA GLU A 28 5.75 -1.80 7.44
C GLU A 28 6.61 -1.39 6.23
N ASP A 29 6.92 -0.10 6.10
CA ASP A 29 7.79 0.40 5.03
C ASP A 29 9.23 -0.14 5.14
N ILE A 30 9.75 -0.30 6.36
CA ILE A 30 11.06 -0.95 6.59
C ILE A 30 11.00 -2.41 6.13
N GLU A 31 9.97 -3.17 6.50
CA GLU A 31 9.80 -4.57 6.05
C GLU A 31 9.78 -4.68 4.53
N LYS A 32 9.03 -3.80 3.85
CA LYS A 32 9.01 -3.74 2.37
C LYS A 32 10.39 -3.48 1.77
N VAL A 33 11.22 -2.63 2.41
CA VAL A 33 12.60 -2.39 1.95
C VAL A 33 13.47 -3.63 2.16
N LEU A 34 13.30 -4.36 3.27
CA LEU A 34 14.03 -5.59 3.57
C LEU A 34 13.65 -6.75 2.66
N ASP A 35 12.40 -6.82 2.20
CA ASP A 35 11.94 -7.80 1.20
C ASP A 35 12.52 -7.51 -0.19
N GLY A 36 12.99 -6.27 -0.42
CA GLY A 36 13.57 -5.82 -1.67
C GLY A 36 12.52 -5.41 -2.71
N PRO A 37 12.96 -4.86 -3.86
CA PRO A 37 12.05 -4.48 -4.92
C PRO A 37 11.34 -5.74 -5.48
N PRO A 38 10.05 -5.62 -5.87
CA PRO A 38 9.35 -6.71 -6.54
C PRO A 38 10.12 -7.22 -7.75
N GLU A 39 10.03 -8.52 -8.03
CA GLU A 39 10.64 -9.11 -9.22
C GLU A 39 10.18 -8.37 -10.48
N GLY A 40 11.13 -8.04 -11.36
CA GLY A 40 10.85 -7.31 -12.60
C GLY A 40 10.57 -5.81 -12.43
N SER A 41 10.78 -5.22 -11.24
CA SER A 41 10.69 -3.77 -11.06
C SER A 41 11.69 -3.03 -11.95
N ALA A 42 11.19 -2.27 -12.93
CA ALA A 42 12.00 -1.47 -13.84
C ALA A 42 12.67 -0.25 -13.14
N PHE A 43 12.10 0.19 -12.01
CA PHE A 43 12.54 1.37 -11.27
C PHE A 43 12.59 1.05 -9.76
N PRO A 44 13.61 0.30 -9.28
CA PRO A 44 13.74 -0.01 -7.86
C PRO A 44 13.97 1.28 -7.06
N ARG A 45 13.23 1.43 -5.94
CA ARG A 45 13.38 2.59 -5.03
C ARG A 45 14.63 2.52 -4.15
N THR A 46 15.16 1.32 -3.94
CA THR A 46 16.29 1.05 -3.04
C THR A 46 17.31 0.16 -3.73
N PHE A 47 18.57 0.30 -3.32
CA PHE A 47 19.66 -0.58 -3.73
C PHE A 47 19.94 -1.58 -2.59
N PRO A 48 20.26 -2.86 -2.87
CA PRO A 48 20.53 -3.85 -1.84
C PRO A 48 21.93 -3.69 -1.23
N ASP A 49 22.09 -2.73 -0.31
CA ASP A 49 23.32 -2.46 0.44
C ASP A 49 23.43 -3.23 1.77
N ILE A 50 22.31 -3.79 2.26
CA ILE A 50 22.26 -4.58 3.49
C ILE A 50 22.44 -6.08 3.17
N PRO A 51 23.48 -6.76 3.72
CA PRO A 51 23.65 -8.20 3.66
C PRO A 51 22.46 -9.00 4.22
N GLU A 52 22.18 -10.18 3.67
CA GLU A 52 21.00 -10.97 4.01
C GLU A 52 20.95 -11.39 5.49
N ASP A 53 22.08 -11.78 6.07
CA ASP A 53 22.20 -12.10 7.50
C ASP A 53 21.77 -10.92 8.39
N ARG A 54 22.12 -9.69 7.99
CA ARG A 54 21.72 -8.47 8.71
C ARG A 54 20.26 -8.12 8.48
N ARG A 55 19.70 -8.40 7.30
CA ARG A 55 18.27 -8.19 7.02
C ARG A 55 17.40 -9.03 7.94
N VAL A 56 17.78 -10.29 8.14
CA VAL A 56 17.09 -11.19 9.08
C VAL A 56 17.09 -10.61 10.49
N LEU A 57 18.24 -10.15 10.99
CA LEU A 57 18.34 -9.53 12.32
C LEU A 57 17.46 -8.28 12.48
N ILE A 58 17.38 -7.43 11.45
CA ILE A 58 16.51 -6.25 11.49
C ILE A 58 15.03 -6.68 11.50
N ARG A 59 14.65 -7.67 10.68
CA ARG A 59 13.27 -8.18 10.62
C ARG A 59 12.82 -8.76 11.97
N GLU A 60 13.70 -9.47 12.66
CA GLU A 60 13.42 -10.03 13.99
C GLU A 60 13.22 -8.95 15.08
N ALA A 61 13.78 -7.76 14.90
CA ALA A 61 13.64 -6.66 15.85
C ALA A 61 12.30 -5.90 15.75
N ILE A 62 11.55 -6.07 14.66
CA ILE A 62 10.30 -5.32 14.39
C ILE A 62 9.11 -5.80 15.25
N PRO A 63 8.79 -7.10 15.36
CA PRO A 63 7.63 -7.57 16.14
C PRO A 63 7.62 -7.11 17.61
N PRO A 64 8.75 -7.12 18.36
CA PRO A 64 8.78 -6.59 19.72
C PRO A 64 8.35 -5.12 19.82
N ILE A 65 8.70 -4.29 18.83
CA ILE A 65 8.33 -2.87 18.79
C ILE A 65 6.82 -2.73 18.59
N ARG A 66 6.24 -3.44 17.61
CA ARG A 66 4.78 -3.44 17.40
C ARG A 66 4.02 -3.90 18.63
N ASN A 67 4.48 -4.97 19.27
CA ASN A 67 3.87 -5.47 20.50
C ASN A 67 3.88 -4.41 21.59
N ARG A 68 4.95 -3.62 21.71
CA ARG A 68 5.01 -2.53 22.67
C ARG A 68 4.04 -1.39 22.33
N LEU A 69 3.89 -1.02 21.06
CA LEU A 69 2.89 -0.03 20.62
C LEU A 69 1.47 -0.47 20.98
N VAL A 70 1.15 -1.74 20.70
CA VAL A 70 -0.14 -2.34 21.03
C VAL A 70 -0.38 -2.29 22.54
N GLN A 71 0.59 -2.75 23.35
CA GLN A 71 0.49 -2.72 24.81
C GLN A 71 0.27 -1.31 25.36
N VAL A 72 0.99 -0.30 24.86
CA VAL A 72 0.83 1.09 25.32
C VAL A 72 -0.59 1.59 25.07
N LEU A 73 -1.18 1.26 23.92
CA LEU A 73 -2.56 1.64 23.61
C LEU A 73 -3.57 0.91 24.51
N ASP A 74 -3.37 -0.39 24.77
CA ASP A 74 -4.25 -1.16 25.67
C ASP A 74 -4.15 -0.67 27.12
N ASP A 75 -2.94 -0.43 27.63
CA ASP A 75 -2.68 0.06 28.98
C ASP A 75 -3.34 1.43 29.23
N LEU A 76 -3.50 2.23 28.19
CA LEU A 76 -4.11 3.57 28.23
C LEU A 76 -5.58 3.58 27.80
N GLY A 77 -6.16 2.43 27.46
CA GLY A 77 -7.56 2.33 27.03
C GLY A 77 -7.87 3.02 25.69
N VAL A 78 -6.85 3.37 24.91
CA VAL A 78 -7.01 4.10 23.65
C VAL A 78 -7.48 3.16 22.57
N ARG A 79 -8.63 3.49 21.96
CA ARG A 79 -9.20 2.69 20.88
C ARG A 79 -8.38 2.85 19.58
N ARG A 80 -8.29 1.73 18.85
CA ARG A 80 -7.63 1.61 17.54
C ARG A 80 -8.61 1.76 16.39
N ASP A 81 -9.64 2.57 16.58
CA ASP A 81 -10.76 2.78 15.67
C ASP A 81 -10.38 3.72 14.51
N HIS A 82 -9.38 3.30 13.73
CA HIS A 82 -9.21 3.82 12.39
C HIS A 82 -10.02 2.98 11.40
N LYS A 83 -10.76 3.64 10.52
CA LYS A 83 -11.47 2.97 9.43
C LYS A 83 -10.44 2.54 8.40
N ALA A 84 -9.93 1.31 8.55
CA ALA A 84 -9.08 0.70 7.54
C ALA A 84 -9.76 0.80 6.17
N ILE A 85 -9.01 1.23 5.15
CA ILE A 85 -9.48 1.23 3.78
C ILE A 85 -9.42 -0.23 3.29
N PRO A 86 -10.52 -0.79 2.76
CA PRO A 86 -10.47 -2.14 2.19
C PRO A 86 -9.37 -2.26 1.14
N ALA A 87 -8.59 -3.35 1.17
CA ALA A 87 -7.49 -3.56 0.23
C ALA A 87 -7.93 -3.40 -1.22
N SER A 88 -9.09 -3.93 -1.59
CA SER A 88 -9.68 -3.77 -2.92
C SER A 88 -9.94 -2.30 -3.29
N ARG A 89 -10.36 -1.45 -2.34
CA ARG A 89 -10.54 -0.02 -2.57
C ARG A 89 -9.20 0.69 -2.76
N ALA A 90 -8.18 0.35 -1.97
CA ALA A 90 -6.83 0.89 -2.14
C ALA A 90 -6.24 0.50 -3.51
N ILE A 91 -6.40 -0.76 -3.93
CA ILE A 91 -5.97 -1.26 -5.24
C ILE A 91 -6.70 -0.49 -6.36
N ARG A 92 -8.03 -0.36 -6.29
CA ARG A 92 -8.80 0.40 -7.30
C ARG A 92 -8.35 1.86 -7.41
N ALA A 93 -8.07 2.50 -6.28
CA ALA A 93 -7.56 3.88 -6.28
C ALA A 93 -6.20 3.97 -7.01
N ASN A 94 -5.29 3.02 -6.75
CA ASN A 94 -4.01 2.95 -7.45
C ASN A 94 -4.17 2.68 -8.96
N LEU A 95 -5.05 1.74 -9.34
CA LEU A 95 -5.32 1.44 -10.75
C LEU A 95 -5.92 2.65 -11.48
N ALA A 96 -6.82 3.40 -10.85
CA ALA A 96 -7.37 4.63 -11.42
C ALA A 96 -6.28 5.71 -11.61
N MET A 97 -5.37 5.86 -10.65
CA MET A 97 -4.25 6.81 -10.77
C MET A 97 -3.32 6.43 -11.93
N ILE A 98 -3.04 5.13 -12.12
CA ILE A 98 -2.25 4.64 -13.26
C ILE A 98 -2.96 4.96 -14.57
N ASP A 99 -4.27 4.70 -14.68
CA ASP A 99 -5.03 5.01 -15.90
C ASP A 99 -5.02 6.50 -16.24
N ILE A 100 -5.22 7.38 -15.24
CA ILE A 100 -5.12 8.83 -15.40
C ILE A 100 -3.73 9.21 -15.93
N THR A 101 -2.67 8.68 -15.32
CA THR A 101 -1.28 8.96 -15.71
C THR A 101 -1.03 8.52 -17.16
N LEU A 102 -1.54 7.37 -17.58
CA LEU A 102 -1.42 6.87 -18.94
C LEU A 102 -2.22 7.71 -19.94
N GLU A 103 -3.41 8.17 -19.58
CA GLU A 103 -4.20 9.07 -20.42
C GLU A 103 -3.51 10.43 -20.60
N GLU A 104 -2.96 11.00 -19.52
CA GLU A 104 -2.15 12.22 -19.59
C GLU A 104 -0.93 12.05 -20.49
N LEU A 105 -0.26 10.89 -20.39
CA LEU A 105 0.85 10.53 -21.26
C LEU A 105 0.39 10.46 -22.72
N LYS A 106 -0.73 9.80 -23.00
CA LYS A 106 -1.29 9.66 -24.37
C LYS A 106 -1.57 11.01 -25.03
N ARG A 107 -2.01 12.00 -24.24
CA ARG A 107 -2.37 13.35 -24.71
C ARG A 107 -1.17 14.24 -25.02
N LYS A 108 0.05 13.85 -24.61
CA LYS A 108 1.25 14.59 -25.00
C LYS A 108 1.47 14.53 -26.51
N GLU A 109 1.95 15.64 -27.07
CA GLU A 109 2.50 15.64 -28.42
C GLU A 109 3.85 14.93 -28.39
N TRP A 110 3.93 13.85 -29.15
CA TRP A 110 5.11 12.99 -29.24
C TRP A 110 5.91 13.36 -30.49
N GLY A 111 7.21 13.57 -30.31
CA GLY A 111 8.12 14.00 -31.37
C GLY A 111 8.60 15.45 -31.20
N SER A 112 9.73 15.76 -31.81
CA SER A 112 10.23 17.14 -31.94
C SER A 112 9.80 17.73 -33.28
N PRO A 113 9.81 19.06 -33.48
CA PRO A 113 9.61 19.66 -34.79
C PRO A 113 10.51 18.98 -35.85
N GLY A 114 9.91 18.35 -36.86
CA GLY A 114 10.61 17.56 -37.88
C GLY A 114 10.69 16.04 -37.64
N SER A 115 10.13 15.53 -36.54
CA SER A 115 10.03 14.07 -36.31
C SER A 115 8.90 13.44 -37.15
N PRO A 116 9.03 12.16 -37.56
CA PRO A 116 7.96 11.45 -38.25
C PRO A 116 6.69 11.34 -37.40
N ALA A 117 5.53 11.49 -38.01
CA ALA A 117 4.24 11.27 -37.33
C ALA A 117 4.07 9.83 -36.81
N ALA A 118 4.82 8.87 -37.37
CA ALA A 118 4.81 7.47 -36.98
C ALA A 118 5.22 7.24 -35.53
N ASP A 119 6.20 8.00 -35.02
CA ASP A 119 6.72 7.86 -33.64
C ASP A 119 5.63 8.17 -32.60
N GLY A 120 4.79 9.16 -32.89
CA GLY A 120 3.66 9.52 -32.02
C GLY A 120 2.49 8.55 -32.10
N GLU A 121 2.30 7.87 -33.23
CA GLU A 121 1.30 6.80 -33.35
C GLU A 121 1.76 5.54 -32.62
N GLU A 122 3.04 5.19 -32.70
CA GLU A 122 3.62 4.05 -31.99
C GLU A 122 3.51 4.23 -30.47
N MET A 123 3.85 5.41 -29.94
CA MET A 123 3.70 5.70 -28.52
C MET A 123 2.25 5.55 -28.04
N LYS A 124 1.27 6.01 -28.83
CA LYS A 124 -0.15 5.83 -28.51
C LYS A 124 -0.53 4.35 -28.44
N LYS A 125 -0.04 3.52 -29.36
CA LYS A 125 -0.26 2.06 -29.35
C LYS A 125 0.33 1.40 -28.11
N ILE A 126 1.55 1.77 -27.71
CA ILE A 126 2.18 1.27 -26.48
C ILE A 126 1.33 1.62 -25.26
N ILE A 127 0.88 2.88 -25.17
CA ILE A 127 0.05 3.34 -24.05
C ILE A 127 -1.28 2.59 -24.01
N ASP A 128 -1.93 2.37 -25.16
CA ASP A 128 -3.18 1.61 -25.22
C ASP A 128 -2.99 0.17 -24.76
N GLY A 129 -1.91 -0.50 -25.18
CA GLY A 129 -1.58 -1.84 -24.68
C GLY A 129 -1.33 -1.89 -23.17
N LEU A 130 -0.66 -0.88 -22.59
CA LEU A 130 -0.50 -0.78 -21.13
C LEU A 130 -1.85 -0.64 -20.42
N ARG A 131 -2.75 0.20 -20.94
CA ARG A 131 -4.08 0.40 -20.36
C ARG A 131 -4.95 -0.85 -20.42
N GLU A 132 -4.87 -1.63 -21.50
CA GLU A 132 -5.55 -2.92 -21.59
C GLU A 132 -5.10 -3.89 -20.51
N MET A 133 -3.78 -3.98 -20.26
CA MET A 133 -3.24 -4.82 -19.18
C MET A 133 -3.69 -4.37 -17.78
N ILE A 134 -3.69 -3.06 -17.52
CA ILE A 134 -4.17 -2.48 -16.25
C ILE A 134 -5.67 -2.72 -16.06
N SER A 135 -6.46 -2.57 -17.12
CA SER A 135 -7.90 -2.86 -17.10
C SER A 135 -8.18 -4.34 -16.78
N ALA A 136 -7.45 -5.25 -17.42
CA ALA A 136 -7.56 -6.68 -17.14
C ALA A 136 -7.17 -7.04 -15.70
N LEU A 137 -6.21 -6.32 -15.09
CA LEU A 137 -5.90 -6.47 -13.67
C LEU A 137 -7.07 -5.98 -12.79
N GLY A 138 -7.71 -4.86 -13.12
CA GLY A 138 -8.91 -4.36 -12.45
C GLY A 138 -10.05 -5.39 -12.46
N THR A 139 -10.33 -6.01 -13.61
CA THR A 139 -11.37 -7.06 -13.71
C THR A 139 -11.08 -8.26 -12.82
N ARG A 140 -9.81 -8.66 -12.66
CA ARG A 140 -9.43 -9.75 -11.74
C ARG A 140 -9.68 -9.38 -10.28
N VAL A 141 -9.41 -8.13 -9.90
CA VAL A 141 -9.71 -7.62 -8.55
C VAL A 141 -11.21 -7.66 -8.30
N ASP A 142 -12.03 -7.24 -9.27
CA ASP A 142 -13.49 -7.26 -9.12
C ASP A 142 -14.03 -8.71 -9.04
N ALA A 143 -13.57 -9.61 -9.91
CA ALA A 143 -13.95 -11.01 -9.87
C ALA A 143 -13.59 -11.71 -8.55
N ALA A 144 -12.45 -11.36 -7.94
CA ALA A 144 -12.07 -11.89 -6.64
C ALA A 144 -13.03 -11.42 -5.53
N MET A 145 -13.59 -10.21 -5.64
CA MET A 145 -14.56 -9.67 -4.67
C MET A 145 -15.98 -10.23 -4.87
N ASP A 146 -16.35 -10.59 -6.11
CA ASP A 146 -17.65 -11.19 -6.43
C ASP A 146 -17.73 -12.67 -6.04
N SER A 147 -16.60 -13.29 -5.67
CA SER A 147 -16.52 -14.69 -5.23
C SER A 147 -16.95 -14.96 -3.77
N ASP A 148 -17.39 -13.93 -3.03
CA ASP A 148 -18.11 -14.09 -1.75
C ASP A 148 -19.57 -14.54 -2.02
N GLY A 149 -19.70 -15.78 -2.50
CA GLY A 149 -20.95 -16.54 -2.47
C GLY A 149 -21.37 -16.86 -1.03
N PRO A 150 -22.66 -17.09 -0.76
CA PRO A 150 -23.19 -17.20 0.61
C PRO A 150 -22.48 -18.31 1.36
N ILE A 151 -22.04 -18.02 2.60
CA ILE A 151 -21.67 -19.06 3.57
C ILE A 151 -22.82 -20.08 3.58
N PRO A 152 -22.59 -21.34 3.17
CA PRO A 152 -23.65 -22.33 3.18
C PRO A 152 -23.98 -22.60 4.64
N GLY A 153 -25.14 -22.12 5.07
CA GLY A 153 -25.74 -22.54 6.31
C GLY A 153 -26.00 -24.05 6.29
N GLY A 154 -25.54 -24.72 7.35
CA GLY A 154 -25.96 -26.07 7.75
C GLY A 154 -25.34 -26.33 9.13
N LYS A 155 -26.04 -26.03 10.23
CA LYS A 155 -26.91 -26.96 10.99
C LYS A 155 -26.11 -28.21 11.42
N THR A 156 -25.93 -28.51 12.70
CA THR A 156 -26.87 -28.54 13.84
C THR A 156 -26.10 -28.43 15.15
#